data_AF-A0A382RW10-F1
#
_entry.id   AF-A0A382RW10-F1
#
_cell.length_a   1.000
_cell.length_b   1.000
_cell.length_c   1.000
_cell.angle_alpha   90.00
_cell.angle_beta   90.00
_cell.angle_gamma   90.00
#
_symmetry.space_group_name_H-M   'P 1'
#
loop_
_entity.id
_entity.type
_entity.pdbx_description
1 polymer ?
#
loop_
_entity_poly.entity_id
_entity_poly.type
_entity_poly.pdbx_seq_one_letter_code
_entity_poly.pdbx_strand_id
1 'polypeptide(L)' 'RAIFFDDSLDVLKSASKFEIRNIVAINKPSSKIDKKVVPGFVNIENFSQALPL' A
#
# COMPACT_ATOMS: atom_id res chain seq x y z
N ARG A 1 -4.92 8.53 13.68
CA ARG A 1 -5.51 7.95 12.45
C ARG A 1 -4.72 6.69 12.12
N ALA A 2 -5.38 5.57 11.85
CA ALA A 2 -4.68 4.33 11.44
C ALA A 2 -4.56 4.27 9.92
N ILE A 3 -3.43 3.78 9.42
CA ILE A 3 -3.17 3.53 8.00
C ILE A 3 -2.79 2.05 7.86
N PHE A 4 -3.40 1.36 6.90
CA PHE A 4 -3.12 -0.02 6.57
C PHE A 4 -2.21 -0.07 5.34
N PHE A 5 -1.08 -0.76 5.48
CA PHE A 5 -0.09 -0.94 4.42
C PHE A 5 0.05 -2.41 4.10
N ASP A 6 0.04 -2.76 2.82
CA ASP A 6 0.32 -4.12 2.34
C ASP A 6 0.79 -4.06 0.88
N ASP A 7 1.38 -5.13 0.34
CA ASP A 7 1.83 -5.22 -1.05
C ASP A 7 0.99 -6.21 -1.89
N SER A 8 0.05 -6.91 -1.27
CA SER A 8 -0.86 -7.87 -1.91
C SER A 8 -2.18 -7.23 -2.32
N LEU A 9 -2.51 -7.32 -3.62
CA LEU A 9 -3.77 -6.79 -4.15
C LEU A 9 -5.01 -7.40 -3.46
N ASP A 10 -4.97 -8.70 -3.13
CA ASP A 10 -6.10 -9.39 -2.54
C ASP A 10 -6.33 -8.98 -1.07
N VAL A 11 -5.25 -8.71 -0.34
CA VAL A 11 -5.32 -8.19 1.03
C VAL A 11 -5.89 -6.78 1.02
N LEU A 12 -5.40 -5.92 0.12
CA LEU A 12 -5.85 -4.53 0.00
C LEU A 12 -7.34 -4.45 -0.43
N LYS A 13 -7.77 -5.32 -1.34
CA LYS A 13 -9.20 -5.46 -1.71
C LYS A 13 -10.04 -5.91 -0.53
N SER A 14 -9.56 -6.87 0.26
CA SER A 14 -10.24 -7.31 1.47
C SER A 14 -10.35 -6.19 2.50
N ALA A 15 -9.26 -5.47 2.77
CA ALA A 15 -9.25 -4.30 3.65
C ALA A 15 -10.28 -3.25 3.21
N SER A 16 -10.38 -2.98 1.90
CA SER A 16 -11.38 -2.08 1.33
C SER A 16 -12.82 -2.58 1.55
N LYS A 17 -13.05 -3.89 1.37
CA LYS A 17 -14.35 -4.55 1.65
C LYS A 17 -14.78 -4.44 3.11
N PHE A 18 -13.83 -4.42 4.05
CA PHE A 18 -14.07 -4.21 5.48
C PHE A 18 -14.05 -2.73 5.90
N GLU A 19 -14.19 -1.80 4.94
CA GLU A 19 -14.30 -0.36 5.17
C GLU A 19 -13.09 0.29 5.87
N ILE A 20 -11.91 -0.32 5.76
CA ILE A 20 -10.67 0.32 6.18
C ILE A 20 -10.41 1.52 5.27
N ARG A 21 -10.43 2.73 5.84
CA ARG A 21 -10.46 3.97 5.05
C ARG A 21 -9.11 4.40 4.48
N ASN A 22 -8.03 4.18 5.21
CA ASN A 22 -6.69 4.63 4.82
C ASN A 22 -5.86 3.42 4.41
N ILE A 23 -5.96 3.01 3.15
CA ILE A 23 -5.25 1.86 2.60
C ILE A 23 -4.20 2.35 1.61
N VAL A 24 -2.97 1.87 1.77
CA VAL A 24 -1.82 2.24 0.93
C VAL A 24 -1.11 0.97 0.49
N ALA A 25 -0.80 0.87 -0.81
CA ALA A 25 -0.08 -0.23 -1.40
C ALA A 25 1.43 0.03 -1.37
N ILE A 26 2.22 -0.89 -0.83
CA ILE A 26 3.68 -0.89 -0.95
C ILE A 26 4.05 -1.57 -2.26
N ASN A 27 4.48 -0.80 -3.24
CA ASN A 27 4.65 -1.27 -4.61
C ASN A 27 6.10 -1.70 -4.93
N LYS A 28 7.03 -1.43 -4.01
CA LYS A 28 8.42 -1.87 -4.04
C LYS A 28 8.88 -2.34 -2.64
N PRO A 29 8.38 -3.50 -2.17
CA PRO A 29 8.66 -3.97 -0.81
C PRO A 29 10.13 -4.35 -0.58
N SER A 30 10.90 -4.57 -1.64
CA SER A 30 12.32 -4.91 -1.58
C SER A 30 13.08 -4.18 -2.67
N SER A 31 14.28 -3.70 -2.35
CA SER A 31 15.18 -3.08 -3.33
C SER A 31 15.65 -4.05 -4.42
N LYS A 32 15.52 -5.36 -4.18
CA LYS A 32 15.93 -6.44 -5.09
C LYS A 32 14.83 -6.85 -6.08
N ILE A 33 13.62 -6.29 -5.96
CA ILE A 33 12.47 -6.65 -6.79
C ILE A 33 12.02 -5.42 -7.56
N ASP A 34 11.61 -5.63 -8.81
CA ASP A 34 11.03 -4.57 -9.63
C ASP A 34 9.75 -4.02 -9.00
N LYS A 35 9.50 -2.73 -9.24
CA LYS A 35 8.25 -2.11 -8.78
C LYS A 35 7.08 -2.77 -9.50
N LYS A 36 6.03 -3.07 -8.76
CA LYS A 36 4.72 -3.43 -9.32
C LYS A 36 3.79 -2.22 -9.27
N VAL A 37 2.70 -2.26 -10.03
CA VAL A 37 1.58 -1.32 -9.86
C VAL A 37 0.44 -2.09 -9.24
N VAL A 38 -0.08 -1.58 -8.12
CA VAL A 38 -1.26 -2.14 -7.47
C VAL A 38 -2.46 -1.25 -7.82
N PRO A 39 -3.29 -1.65 -8.79
CA PRO A 39 -4.36 -0.79 -9.30
C PRO A 39 -5.45 -0.56 -8.24
N GLY A 40 -6.00 0.66 -8.21
CA GLY A 40 -7.08 1.04 -7.30
C GLY A 40 -6.63 1.48 -5.90
N PHE A 41 -5.33 1.55 -5.63
CA PHE A 41 -4.77 1.99 -4.35
C PHE A 41 -3.69 3.05 -4.53
N VAL A 42 -3.46 3.85 -3.48
CA VAL A 42 -2.31 4.77 -3.45
C VAL A 42 -1.05 3.92 -3.34
N ASN A 43 -0.13 4.06 -4.30
CA ASN A 43 1.10 3.27 -4.35
C ASN A 43 2.26 4.10 -3.77
N ILE A 44 3.00 3.51 -2.83
CA ILE A 44 4.28 4.04 -2.33
C ILE A 44 5.39 3.02 -2.58
N GLU A 45 6.58 3.51 -2.88
CA GLU A 45 7.77 2.67 -2.97
C GLU A 45 8.33 2.38 -1.57
N ASN A 46 8.25 3.36 -0.66
CA ASN A 46 8.72 3.20 0.73
C ASN A 46 8.02 4.21 1.67
N PHE A 47 8.24 4.05 2.98
CA PHE A 47 7.55 4.83 4.01
C PHE A 47 7.90 6.33 4.04
N SER A 48 8.99 6.78 3.39
CA SER A 48 9.29 8.23 3.32
C SER A 48 8.21 9.02 2.58
N GLN A 49 7.41 8.35 1.73
CA GLN A 49 6.31 8.95 0.99
C GLN A 49 4.99 8.96 1.78
N ALA A 50 4.95 8.29 2.94
CA ALA A 50 3.73 8.13 3.75
C ALA A 50 3.81 8.82 5.12
N LEU A 51 5.02 9.20 5.56
CA LEU A 51 5.23 9.93 6.81
C LEU A 51 5.24 11.44 6.53
N PRO A 52 4.55 12.26 7.32
CA PRO A 52 4.79 13.69 7.32
C PRO A 52 6.23 13.96 7.80
N LEU A 53 6.94 14.84 7.10
CA LEU A 53 8.21 15.43 7.56
C LEU A 53 8.00 16.26 8.82
#